data_AF-A0A2G6MWP8-F1
#
_entry.id   AF-A0A2G6MWP8-F1
#
_cell.length_a   1.000
_cell.length_b   1.000
_cell.length_c   1.000
_cell.angle_alpha   90.00
_cell.angle_beta   90.00
_cell.angle_gamma   90.00
#
_symmetry.space_group_name_H-M   'P 1'
#
loop_
_entity.id
_entity.type
_entity.pdbx_description
1 polymer ?
#
loop_
_entity_poly.entity_id
_entity_poly.type
_entity_poly.pdbx_seq_one_letter_code
_entity_poly.pdbx_strand_id
1 'polypeptide(L)'
;MNVQEKTIAALAPLFSTPPYPNTDTPVEQLRENADKRDTTEEGIRRNGIIERDYQTSGFHLDIQCTHDQLVEINRRLFDLDYFLETITGIDWIRENQLEAVYDYSRYDFDLCRVVVRVRVDRDKPHLPTITPIYTGAAWHEREAHDFFGIIFDDHPNLIPLLLPEDADFHPLLKDFKA
;
A
#
# COMPACT_ATOMS: atom_id res chain seq x y z
N MET A 1 -11.62 -10.53 21.26
CA MET A 1 -11.25 -10.26 19.87
C MET A 1 -10.00 -9.41 19.91
N ASN A 2 -8.89 -9.95 19.40
CA ASN A 2 -7.62 -9.22 19.32
C ASN A 2 -7.75 -8.07 18.29
N VAL A 3 -6.79 -7.15 18.29
CA VAL A 3 -6.83 -5.96 17.42
C VAL A 3 -6.82 -6.30 15.92
N GLN A 4 -6.13 -7.37 15.53
CA GLN A 4 -6.09 -7.87 14.15
C GLN A 4 -7.47 -8.34 13.70
N GLU A 5 -8.15 -9.18 14.49
CA GLU A 5 -9.51 -9.66 14.24
C GLU A 5 -10.51 -8.49 14.16
N LYS A 6 -10.37 -7.47 15.02
CA LYS A 6 -11.17 -6.23 14.95
C LYS A 6 -10.96 -5.49 13.65
N THR A 7 -9.71 -5.38 13.21
CA THR A 7 -9.36 -4.69 11.97
C THR A 7 -9.91 -5.43 10.77
N ILE A 8 -9.75 -6.76 10.72
CA ILE A 8 -10.32 -7.62 9.67
C ILE A 8 -11.85 -7.48 9.65
N ALA A 9 -12.52 -7.61 10.80
CA ALA A 9 -13.98 -7.51 10.89
C ALA A 9 -14.51 -6.14 10.44
N ALA A 10 -13.79 -5.06 10.78
CA ALA A 10 -14.13 -3.71 10.36
C ALA A 10 -13.99 -3.54 8.84
N LEU A 11 -12.97 -4.12 8.21
CA LEU A 11 -12.69 -3.93 6.79
C LEU A 11 -13.40 -4.93 5.87
N ALA A 12 -13.73 -6.13 6.36
CA ALA A 12 -14.35 -7.21 5.60
C ALA A 12 -15.57 -6.79 4.75
N PRO A 13 -16.49 -5.92 5.21
CA PRO A 13 -17.65 -5.50 4.41
C PRO A 13 -17.29 -4.76 3.12
N LEU A 14 -16.07 -4.23 2.99
CA LEU A 14 -15.60 -3.53 1.80
C LEU A 14 -15.20 -4.50 0.68
N PHE A 15 -14.98 -5.77 1.00
CA PHE A 15 -14.52 -6.78 0.06
C PHE A 15 -15.67 -7.77 -0.20
N SER A 16 -16.29 -7.66 -1.39
CA SER A 16 -17.43 -8.51 -1.78
C SER A 16 -17.07 -9.99 -1.96
N THR A 17 -15.78 -10.34 -1.91
CA THR A 17 -15.27 -11.72 -1.85
C THR A 17 -13.94 -11.70 -1.11
N PRO A 18 -13.76 -12.46 -0.02
CA PRO A 18 -12.48 -12.51 0.68
C PRO A 18 -11.44 -13.23 -0.19
N PRO A 19 -10.21 -12.71 -0.35
CA PRO A 19 -9.07 -13.56 -0.62
C PRO A 19 -8.79 -14.31 0.70
N TYR A 20 -9.43 -15.46 0.88
CA TYR A 20 -8.98 -16.42 1.89
C TYR A 20 -7.53 -16.86 1.56
N PRO A 21 -6.72 -17.13 2.60
CA PRO A 21 -5.27 -17.15 2.50
C PRO A 21 -4.78 -18.30 1.62
N ASN A 22 -3.71 -18.07 0.86
CA ASN A 22 -2.90 -19.17 0.34
C ASN A 22 -2.12 -19.76 1.52
N THR A 23 -2.66 -20.88 2.00
CA THR A 23 -2.05 -22.06 2.65
C THR A 23 -0.64 -21.94 3.22
N ASP A 24 -0.54 -22.34 4.49
CA ASP A 24 0.63 -22.90 5.16
C ASP A 24 1.63 -23.52 4.18
N THR A 25 2.83 -22.94 4.09
CA THR A 25 4.01 -23.70 3.70
C THR A 25 4.82 -23.92 4.98
N PRO A 26 4.92 -25.16 5.49
CA PRO A 26 5.76 -25.44 6.65
C PRO A 26 7.22 -25.04 6.37
N VAL A 27 7.84 -24.37 7.34
CA VAL A 27 9.19 -23.74 7.29
C VAL A 27 10.34 -24.76 7.23
N GLU A 28 10.12 -26.01 6.82
CA GLU A 28 11.09 -27.10 7.06
C GLU A 28 11.75 -27.73 5.83
N GLN A 29 11.86 -26.99 4.72
CA GLN A 29 12.68 -27.39 3.55
C GLN A 29 13.55 -26.26 3.02
N LEU A 30 14.34 -25.63 3.89
CA LEU A 30 15.44 -24.73 3.53
C LEU A 30 16.79 -25.40 3.74
N ARG A 31 17.04 -26.57 3.14
CA ARG A 31 18.40 -27.06 2.89
C ARG A 31 18.45 -27.82 1.57
N GLU A 32 19.43 -27.43 0.76
CA GLU A 32 19.86 -28.06 -0.50
C GLU A 32 19.02 -27.70 -1.72
N ASN A 33 19.31 -26.53 -2.30
CA ASN A 33 19.89 -26.42 -3.64
C ASN A 33 19.97 -24.93 -4.02
N ALA A 34 21.14 -24.33 -3.75
CA ALA A 34 21.53 -23.12 -4.47
C ALA A 34 21.59 -23.47 -5.96
N ASP A 35 21.07 -22.57 -6.80
CA ASP A 35 21.17 -22.59 -8.28
C ASP A 35 19.96 -23.08 -9.10
N LYS A 36 18.74 -22.82 -8.61
CA LYS A 36 17.59 -22.57 -9.51
C LYS A 36 16.86 -21.34 -8.98
N ARG A 37 16.89 -20.26 -9.76
CA ARG A 37 16.02 -19.09 -9.56
C ARG A 37 14.59 -19.60 -9.74
N ASP A 38 13.98 -19.94 -8.61
CA ASP A 38 12.65 -20.49 -8.54
C ASP A 38 11.68 -19.45 -9.08
N THR A 39 11.00 -19.84 -10.14
CA THR A 39 9.94 -19.09 -10.79
C THR A 39 8.69 -19.20 -9.93
N THR A 40 8.62 -18.45 -8.84
CA THR A 40 7.31 -18.04 -8.30
C THR A 40 6.81 -16.94 -9.22
N GLU A 41 5.79 -17.22 -10.03
CA GLU A 41 5.00 -16.17 -10.65
C GLU A 41 4.49 -15.26 -9.53
N GLU A 42 5.11 -14.10 -9.33
CA GLU A 42 4.61 -13.02 -8.48
C GLU A 42 3.32 -12.49 -9.11
N GLY A 43 2.23 -13.23 -8.92
CA GLY A 43 0.92 -12.87 -9.44
C GLY A 43 0.45 -11.53 -8.87
N ILE A 44 -0.30 -10.78 -9.69
CA ILE A 44 -0.98 -9.54 -9.28
C ILE A 44 -1.75 -9.80 -7.98
N ARG A 45 -1.46 -9.01 -6.93
CA ARG A 45 -2.20 -9.08 -5.66
C ARG A 45 -3.69 -8.91 -5.93
N ARG A 46 -4.50 -9.83 -5.43
CA ARG A 46 -5.97 -9.74 -5.57
C ARG A 46 -6.52 -8.82 -4.51
N ASN A 47 -7.57 -8.08 -4.87
CA ASN A 47 -8.30 -7.21 -3.96
C ASN A 47 -8.75 -7.98 -2.69
N GLY A 48 -8.41 -7.45 -1.51
CA GLY A 48 -8.79 -7.95 -0.20
C GLY A 48 -7.66 -8.00 0.82
N ILE A 49 -7.90 -8.73 1.90
CA ILE A 49 -7.07 -8.73 3.11
C ILE A 49 -6.33 -10.06 3.22
N ILE A 50 -5.01 -10.02 3.35
CA ILE A 50 -4.17 -11.19 3.58
C ILE A 50 -3.50 -11.04 4.95
N GLU A 51 -3.71 -12.03 5.82
CA GLU A 51 -2.98 -12.13 7.08
C GLU A 51 -1.53 -12.57 6.83
N ARG A 52 -0.60 -11.98 7.56
CA ARG A 52 0.85 -12.23 7.44
C ARG A 52 1.46 -12.50 8.80
N ASP A 53 2.51 -13.30 8.80
CA ASP A 53 3.34 -13.48 9.99
C ASP A 53 4.28 -12.29 10.17
N TYR A 54 4.01 -11.50 11.22
CA TYR A 54 4.79 -10.33 11.60
C TYR A 54 6.30 -10.61 11.70
N GLN A 55 6.72 -11.80 12.15
CA GLN A 55 8.15 -12.11 12.31
C GLN A 55 8.89 -12.20 10.96
N THR A 56 8.16 -12.42 9.87
CA THR A 56 8.74 -12.57 8.52
C THR A 56 8.51 -11.34 7.66
N SER A 57 7.33 -10.72 7.74
CA SER A 57 6.93 -9.59 6.90
C SER A 57 7.15 -8.23 7.55
N GLY A 58 7.17 -8.17 8.89
CA GLY A 58 7.12 -6.91 9.65
C GLY A 58 5.73 -6.28 9.74
N PHE A 59 4.67 -6.93 9.25
CA PHE A 59 3.28 -6.46 9.35
C PHE A 59 2.28 -7.62 9.48
N HIS A 60 1.14 -7.33 10.09
CA HIS A 60 0.11 -8.33 10.39
C HIS A 60 -0.88 -8.48 9.24
N LEU A 61 -1.23 -7.37 8.57
CA LEU A 61 -2.22 -7.35 7.50
C LEU A 61 -1.66 -6.70 6.23
N ASP A 62 -1.84 -7.37 5.10
CA ASP A 62 -1.53 -6.90 3.75
C ASP A 62 -2.86 -6.71 3.00
N ILE A 63 -3.26 -5.47 2.75
CA ILE A 63 -4.54 -5.14 2.16
C ILE A 63 -4.29 -4.62 0.75
N GLN A 64 -4.73 -5.37 -0.25
CA GLN A 64 -4.86 -4.82 -1.60
C GLN A 64 -6.26 -4.25 -1.76
N CYS A 65 -6.39 -3.03 -2.27
CA CYS A 65 -7.69 -2.40 -2.51
C CYS A 65 -7.78 -1.74 -3.90
N THR A 66 -8.99 -1.36 -4.28
CA THR A 66 -9.27 -0.49 -5.44
C THR A 66 -9.33 0.97 -5.01
N HIS A 67 -9.18 1.90 -5.96
CA HIS A 67 -9.26 3.35 -5.68
C HIS A 67 -10.55 3.74 -4.92
N ASP A 68 -11.70 3.13 -5.26
CA ASP A 68 -12.99 3.43 -4.63
C ASP A 68 -13.09 3.00 -3.15
N GLN A 69 -12.27 2.03 -2.73
CA GLN A 69 -12.25 1.53 -1.37
C GLN A 69 -11.29 2.32 -0.47
N LEU A 70 -10.31 3.01 -1.06
CA LEU A 70 -9.16 3.59 -0.37
C LEU A 70 -9.56 4.53 0.78
N VAL A 71 -10.47 5.47 0.51
CA VAL A 71 -10.93 6.48 1.48
C VAL A 71 -11.65 5.82 2.66
N GLU A 72 -12.54 4.87 2.38
CA GLU A 72 -13.32 4.20 3.41
C GLU A 72 -12.46 3.25 4.25
N ILE A 73 -11.47 2.56 3.66
CA ILE A 73 -10.47 1.79 4.40
C ILE A 73 -9.73 2.70 5.37
N ASN A 74 -9.23 3.84 4.88
CA ASN A 74 -8.50 4.80 5.69
C ASN A 74 -9.33 5.37 6.84
N ARG A 75 -10.62 5.67 6.59
CA ARG A 75 -11.54 6.12 7.63
C ARG A 75 -11.70 5.09 8.74
N ARG A 76 -11.88 3.81 8.37
CA ARG A 76 -12.02 2.71 9.35
C ARG A 76 -10.73 2.47 10.12
N LEU A 77 -9.56 2.59 9.48
CA LEU A 77 -8.28 2.51 10.16
C LEU A 77 -8.12 3.66 11.17
N PHE A 78 -8.52 4.87 10.78
CA PHE A 78 -8.50 6.03 11.67
C PHE A 78 -9.43 5.85 12.88
N ASP A 79 -10.67 5.41 12.66
CA ASP A 79 -11.65 5.13 13.73
C ASP A 79 -11.19 4.01 14.68
N LEU A 80 -10.29 3.15 14.21
CA LEU A 80 -9.66 2.12 15.00
C LEU A 80 -8.42 2.61 15.75
N ASP A 81 -7.98 3.86 15.65
CA ASP A 81 -6.74 4.41 16.24
C ASP A 81 -5.43 3.98 15.57
N TYR A 82 -5.47 3.64 14.27
CA TYR A 82 -4.24 3.52 13.49
C TYR A 82 -3.71 4.90 13.09
N PHE A 83 -2.39 5.08 13.16
CA PHE A 83 -1.71 6.24 12.60
C PHE A 83 -0.94 5.87 11.34
N LEU A 84 -0.87 6.81 10.42
CA LEU A 84 -0.12 6.68 9.17
C LEU A 84 1.38 6.88 9.44
N GLU A 85 2.20 5.89 9.09
CA GLU A 85 3.67 5.98 9.16
C GLU A 85 4.22 6.61 7.87
N THR A 86 3.85 6.06 6.72
CA THR A 86 4.37 6.52 5.41
C THR A 86 3.41 6.21 4.26
N ILE A 87 3.56 6.95 3.15
CA ILE A 87 2.99 6.62 1.84
C ILE A 87 4.15 6.54 0.87
N THR A 88 4.28 5.42 0.17
CA THR A 88 5.35 5.19 -0.81
C THR A 88 4.79 4.78 -2.16
N GLY A 89 5.47 5.17 -3.23
CA GLY A 89 5.14 4.74 -4.60
C GLY A 89 5.99 3.55 -5.05
N ILE A 90 5.41 2.68 -5.87
CA ILE A 90 6.11 1.59 -6.55
C ILE A 90 5.74 1.61 -8.03
N ASP A 91 6.74 1.62 -8.90
CA ASP A 91 6.54 1.50 -10.35
C ASP A 91 6.55 0.04 -10.80
N TRP A 92 5.38 -0.47 -11.20
CA TRP A 92 5.18 -1.78 -11.82
C TRP A 92 5.22 -1.64 -13.35
N ILE A 93 6.39 -1.23 -13.86
CA ILE A 93 6.60 -0.91 -15.27
C ILE A 93 6.22 -2.04 -16.25
N ARG A 94 6.36 -3.32 -15.85
CA ARG A 94 6.01 -4.46 -16.71
C ARG A 94 4.50 -4.63 -16.84
N GLU A 95 3.76 -4.19 -15.83
CA GLU A 95 2.31 -4.26 -15.72
C GLU A 95 1.63 -2.95 -16.18
N ASN A 96 2.42 -1.93 -16.53
CA ASN A 96 1.97 -0.55 -16.79
C ASN A 96 1.12 0.02 -15.64
N GLN A 97 1.53 -0.25 -14.40
CA GLN A 97 0.83 0.21 -13.20
C GLN A 97 1.77 0.96 -12.26
N LEU A 98 1.22 1.89 -11.49
CA LEU A 98 1.83 2.41 -10.28
C LEU A 98 1.08 1.83 -9.07
N GLU A 99 1.75 1.70 -7.94
CA GLU A 99 1.14 1.27 -6.68
C GLU A 99 1.50 2.26 -5.59
N ALA A 100 0.50 2.80 -4.90
CA ALA A 100 0.69 3.54 -3.66
C ALA A 100 0.54 2.56 -2.48
N VAL A 101 1.50 2.60 -1.56
CA VAL A 101 1.57 1.75 -0.37
C VAL A 101 1.54 2.62 0.86
N TYR A 102 0.57 2.39 1.72
CA TYR A 102 0.34 3.12 2.94
C TYR A 102 0.63 2.19 4.12
N ASP A 103 1.60 2.58 4.95
CA ASP A 103 1.97 1.80 6.12
C ASP A 103 1.37 2.42 7.38
N TYR A 104 0.77 1.58 8.21
CA TYR A 104 0.12 2.00 9.45
C TYR A 104 0.62 1.19 10.63
N SER A 105 0.63 1.86 11.78
CA SER A 105 0.92 1.28 13.07
C SER A 105 -0.08 1.81 14.10
N ARG A 106 -0.02 1.28 15.31
CA ARG A 106 -0.86 1.68 16.44
C ARG A 106 -0.01 2.13 17.61
N TYR A 107 -0.52 3.10 18.35
CA TYR A 107 0.16 3.65 19.53
C TYR A 107 -0.07 2.82 20.81
N ASP A 108 -1.02 1.89 20.79
CA ASP A 108 -1.41 1.12 21.97
C ASP A 108 -0.47 -0.07 22.24
N PHE A 109 -0.71 -0.76 23.36
CA PHE A 109 0.05 -1.95 23.76
C PHE A 109 -0.28 -3.19 22.91
N ASP A 110 -1.30 -3.11 22.06
CA ASP A 110 -1.74 -4.17 21.17
C ASP A 110 -1.15 -3.97 19.78
N LEU A 111 0.09 -4.44 19.58
CA LEU A 111 0.81 -4.32 18.31
C LEU A 111 -0.03 -4.87 17.14
N CYS A 112 -0.35 -4.01 16.19
CA CYS A 112 -0.86 -4.41 14.88
C CYS A 112 -0.33 -3.44 13.82
N ARG A 113 0.28 -4.00 12.78
CA ARG A 113 0.80 -3.24 11.65
C ARG A 113 0.04 -3.63 10.39
N VAL A 114 -0.38 -2.63 9.64
CA VAL A 114 -1.25 -2.80 8.49
C VAL A 114 -0.59 -2.11 7.31
N VAL A 115 -0.58 -2.79 6.17
CA VAL A 115 -0.14 -2.22 4.90
C VAL A 115 -1.34 -2.17 3.97
N VAL A 116 -1.66 -1.01 3.43
CA VAL A 116 -2.70 -0.83 2.41
C VAL A 116 -2.02 -0.52 1.08
N ARG A 117 -2.39 -1.25 0.04
CA ARG A 117 -1.84 -1.15 -1.31
C ARG A 117 -2.97 -0.84 -2.27
N VAL A 118 -2.74 0.11 -3.17
CA VAL A 118 -3.67 0.46 -4.24
C VAL A 118 -2.90 0.62 -5.53
N ARG A 119 -3.32 -0.11 -6.57
CA ARG A 119 -2.74 -0.01 -7.90
C ARG A 119 -3.56 0.94 -8.76
N VAL A 120 -2.87 1.71 -9.60
CA VAL A 120 -3.44 2.61 -10.60
C VAL A 120 -2.75 2.43 -11.94
N ASP A 121 -3.43 2.86 -13.00
CA ASP A 121 -2.86 2.91 -14.33
C ASP A 121 -1.69 3.92 -14.37
N ARG A 122 -0.58 3.57 -15.01
CA ARG A 122 0.62 4.41 -15.07
C ARG A 122 0.45 5.63 -15.97
N ASP A 123 -0.37 5.55 -17.01
CA ASP A 123 -0.65 6.64 -17.94
C ASP A 123 -1.70 7.62 -17.39
N LYS A 124 -2.58 7.14 -16.50
CA LYS A 124 -3.56 7.96 -15.79
C LYS A 124 -3.60 7.64 -14.28
N PRO A 125 -2.56 8.01 -13.51
CA PRO A 125 -2.37 7.57 -12.14
C PRO A 125 -3.14 8.43 -11.12
N HIS A 126 -4.46 8.35 -11.13
CA HIS A 126 -5.32 9.09 -10.20
C HIS A 126 -5.70 8.25 -8.97
N LEU A 127 -5.62 8.87 -7.78
CA LEU A 127 -6.12 8.34 -6.51
C LEU A 127 -6.86 9.42 -5.74
N PRO A 128 -7.90 9.09 -4.94
CA PRO A 128 -8.46 10.05 -4.00
C PRO A 128 -7.46 10.35 -2.88
N THR A 129 -7.34 11.62 -2.47
CA THR A 129 -6.55 12.01 -1.30
C THR A 129 -7.13 11.44 0.00
N ILE A 130 -6.26 11.09 0.94
CA ILE A 130 -6.62 10.75 2.33
C ILE A 130 -6.26 11.87 3.31
N THR A 131 -5.75 13.00 2.83
CA THR A 131 -5.41 14.18 3.65
C THR A 131 -6.54 14.64 4.60
N PRO A 132 -7.84 14.61 4.22
CA PRO A 132 -8.93 14.94 5.13
C PRO A 132 -9.09 14.00 6.34
N ILE A 133 -8.51 12.79 6.27
CA ILE A 133 -8.52 11.78 7.35
C ILE A 133 -7.21 11.87 8.14
N TYR A 134 -6.08 11.83 7.42
CA TYR A 134 -4.74 11.90 7.99
C TYR A 134 -4.04 13.16 7.48
N THR A 135 -3.97 14.22 8.30
CA THR A 135 -3.29 15.47 7.91
C THR A 135 -1.82 15.24 7.51
N GLY A 136 -1.17 14.24 8.10
CA GLY A 136 0.21 13.85 7.74
C GLY A 136 0.36 13.34 6.30
N ALA A 137 -0.70 12.83 5.69
CA ALA A 137 -0.69 12.38 4.30
C ALA A 137 -0.37 13.51 3.32
N ALA A 138 -0.67 14.77 3.66
CA ALA A 138 -0.46 15.91 2.77
C ALA A 138 0.99 16.07 2.28
N TRP A 139 1.97 15.66 3.10
CA TRP A 139 3.39 15.68 2.69
C TRP A 139 3.74 14.46 1.85
N HIS A 140 3.31 13.28 2.28
CA HIS A 140 3.62 12.01 1.60
C HIS A 140 2.94 11.90 0.24
N GLU A 141 1.70 12.37 0.10
CA GLU A 141 0.97 12.43 -1.18
C GLU A 141 1.66 13.39 -2.16
N ARG A 142 2.20 14.52 -1.68
CA ARG A 142 2.99 15.43 -2.51
C ARG A 142 4.33 14.82 -2.94
N GLU A 143 5.02 14.10 -2.06
CA GLU A 143 6.25 13.39 -2.42
C GLU A 143 5.99 12.31 -3.47
N ALA A 144 4.93 11.51 -3.29
CA ALA A 144 4.53 10.49 -4.25
C ALA A 144 4.14 11.10 -5.61
N HIS A 145 3.46 12.25 -5.60
CA HIS A 145 3.20 13.03 -6.82
C HIS A 145 4.50 13.49 -7.49
N ASP A 146 5.41 14.08 -6.73
CA ASP A 146 6.67 14.64 -7.27
C ASP A 146 7.51 13.56 -7.95
N PHE A 147 7.66 12.41 -7.29
CA PHE A 147 8.61 11.39 -7.73
C PHE A 147 8.05 10.29 -8.63
N PHE A 148 6.73 10.03 -8.58
CA PHE A 148 6.07 8.99 -9.36
C PHE A 148 4.98 9.53 -10.29
N GLY A 149 4.58 10.79 -10.17
CA GLY A 149 3.52 11.39 -11.00
C GLY A 149 2.10 10.99 -10.59
N ILE A 150 1.91 10.40 -9.41
CA ILE A 150 0.57 10.03 -8.92
C ILE A 150 -0.23 11.29 -8.59
N ILE A 151 -1.40 11.45 -9.20
CA ILE A 151 -2.30 12.58 -8.99
C ILE A 151 -3.28 12.23 -7.87
N PHE A 152 -3.23 12.98 -6.76
CA PHE A 152 -4.16 12.85 -5.66
C PHE A 152 -5.34 13.82 -5.81
N ASP A 153 -6.48 13.30 -6.25
CA ASP A 153 -7.71 14.06 -6.45
C ASP A 153 -8.15 14.71 -5.13
N ASP A 154 -8.63 15.96 -5.21
CA ASP A 154 -9.06 16.80 -4.09
C ASP A 154 -7.99 17.14 -3.04
N HIS A 155 -6.70 16.89 -3.33
CA HIS A 155 -5.61 17.25 -2.43
C HIS A 155 -5.48 18.79 -2.31
N PRO A 156 -5.42 19.37 -1.10
CA PRO A 156 -5.54 20.82 -0.90
C PRO A 156 -4.37 21.65 -1.45
N ASN A 157 -3.20 21.05 -1.64
CA ASN A 157 -2.01 21.75 -2.14
C ASN A 157 -1.08 20.79 -2.91
N LEU A 158 -1.56 20.22 -4.03
CA LEU A 158 -0.78 19.28 -4.84
C LEU A 158 0.17 20.01 -5.79
N ILE A 159 1.24 20.55 -5.23
CA ILE A 159 2.34 21.19 -5.95
C ILE A 159 3.66 20.48 -5.62
N PRO A 160 4.70 20.59 -6.48
CA PRO A 160 6.02 20.02 -6.22
C PRO A 160 6.53 20.31 -4.79
N LEU A 161 7.24 19.36 -4.21
CA LEU A 161 7.71 19.43 -2.83
C LEU A 161 9.24 19.44 -2.73
N LEU A 162 9.89 18.57 -3.49
CA LEU A 162 11.33 18.31 -3.45
C LEU A 162 12.00 18.64 -4.79
N LEU A 163 11.32 18.41 -5.90
CA LEU A 163 11.81 18.74 -7.23
C LEU A 163 11.66 20.25 -7.53
N PRO A 164 12.45 20.78 -8.47
CA PRO A 164 12.23 22.14 -9.00
C PRO A 164 10.80 22.33 -9.51
N GLU A 165 10.25 23.54 -9.37
CA GLU A 165 8.87 23.85 -9.77
C GLU A 165 8.60 23.65 -11.26
N ASP A 166 9.64 23.69 -12.10
CA ASP A 166 9.61 23.52 -13.54
C ASP A 166 9.96 22.09 -14.01
N ALA A 167 10.12 21.14 -13.07
CA ALA A 167 10.39 19.75 -13.40
C ALA A 167 9.20 19.12 -14.15
N ASP A 168 9.49 18.52 -15.31
CA ASP A 168 8.54 17.79 -16.16
C ASP A 168 8.80 16.27 -16.13
N PHE A 169 9.54 15.80 -15.12
CA PHE A 169 9.98 14.42 -14.99
C PHE A 169 9.76 13.87 -13.58
N HIS A 170 9.70 12.53 -13.48
CA HIS A 170 9.48 11.79 -12.25
C HIS A 170 10.63 10.79 -12.03
N PRO A 171 11.64 11.11 -11.20
CA PRO A 171 12.92 10.40 -11.19
C PRO A 171 12.85 8.99 -10.59
N LEU A 172 11.80 8.63 -9.86
CA LEU A 172 11.65 7.29 -9.30
C LEU A 172 10.87 6.33 -10.21
N LEU A 173 10.48 6.78 -11.42
CA LEU A 173 9.99 5.89 -12.47
C LEU A 173 11.15 5.06 -13.05
N LYS A 174 10.89 3.78 -13.31
CA LYS A 174 11.92 2.79 -13.70
C LYS A 174 12.49 3.02 -15.10
N ASP A 175 11.80 3.74 -15.96
CA ASP A 175 12.28 4.14 -17.30
C ASP A 175 12.90 5.53 -17.33
N PHE A 176 12.92 6.26 -16.21
CA PHE A 176 13.63 7.53 -16.12
C PHE A 176 15.13 7.32 -16.34
N LYS A 177 15.71 8.17 -17.19
CA LYS A 177 17.15 8.20 -17.46
C LYS A 177 17.67 9.58 -17.07
N ALA A 178 18.56 9.60 -16.09
CA ALA A 178 19.26 10.79 -15.63
C ALA A 178 20.29 11.30 -16.64
#